data_AF-A0A1F5SLY4-F1
#
_entry.id   AF-A0A1F5SLY4-F1
#
_cell.length_a   1.000
_cell.length_b   1.000
_cell.length_c   1.000
_cell.angle_alpha   90.00
_cell.angle_beta   90.00
_cell.angle_gamma   90.00
#
_symmetry.space_group_name_H-M   'P 1'
#
loop_
_entity.id
_entity.type
_entity.pdbx_description
1 polymer ?
#
loop_
_entity_poly.entity_id
_entity_poly.type
_entity_poly.pdbx_seq_one_letter_code
_entity_poly.pdbx_strand_id
1 'polypeptide(L)'
;MDELIFPVLLAHFAGDYWLQTKNMALNKSKKGVRGILTCCLHSLVYTACFCAFLRTPDPWLAVLIFLSHYPLDRWSLAEKWLKLINGRNVMGAFLSRDKYREIDLSFSCIVYAVTDNSMHLFLIWLIIKFISF
;
A
#
# COMPACT_ATOMS: atom_id res chain seq x y z
N MET A 1 19.47 6.20 -10.70
CA MET A 1 18.67 5.72 -9.56
C MET A 1 18.24 6.88 -8.67
N ASP A 2 19.15 7.80 -8.35
CA ASP A 2 18.85 8.98 -7.53
C ASP A 2 17.76 9.89 -8.14
N GLU A 3 17.75 10.03 -9.47
CA GLU A 3 16.71 10.81 -10.19
C GLU A 3 15.32 10.17 -10.17
N LEU A 4 15.20 8.86 -9.86
CA LEU A 4 13.93 8.14 -9.86
C LEU A 4 13.24 8.13 -8.50
N ILE A 5 13.95 8.46 -7.42
CA ILE A 5 13.40 8.40 -6.05
C ILE A 5 12.19 9.33 -5.92
N PHE A 6 12.33 10.57 -6.38
CA PHE A 6 11.27 11.56 -6.24
C PHE A 6 10.00 11.23 -7.07
N PRO A 7 10.11 10.86 -8.37
CA PRO A 7 8.96 10.36 -9.13
C PRO A 7 8.27 9.15 -8.50
N VAL A 8 9.03 8.20 -7.95
CA VAL A 8 8.47 7.01 -7.27
C VAL A 8 7.66 7.40 -6.04
N LEU A 9 8.20 8.29 -5.20
CA LEU A 9 7.50 8.77 -4.01
C LEU A 9 6.22 9.53 -4.37
N LEU A 10 6.28 10.42 -5.38
CA LEU A 10 5.10 11.15 -5.85
C LEU A 10 4.04 10.22 -6.43
N ALA A 11 4.44 9.22 -7.22
CA ALA A 11 3.51 8.23 -7.78
C ALA A 11 2.78 7.44 -6.68
N HIS A 12 3.53 6.98 -5.67
CA HIS A 12 2.99 6.26 -4.52
C HIS A 12 2.00 7.13 -3.74
N PHE A 13 2.37 8.37 -3.40
CA PHE A 13 1.48 9.28 -2.70
C PHE A 13 0.24 9.64 -3.52
N ALA A 14 0.39 9.85 -4.83
CA ALA A 14 -0.74 10.12 -5.71
C ALA A 14 -1.73 8.93 -5.71
N GLY A 15 -1.22 7.70 -5.82
CA GLY A 15 -2.03 6.48 -5.85
C GLY A 15 -2.76 6.21 -4.53
N ASP A 16 -2.07 6.26 -3.40
CA ASP A 16 -2.59 5.80 -2.11
C ASP A 16 -3.23 6.89 -1.25
N TYR A 17 -2.88 8.17 -1.47
CA TYR A 17 -3.37 9.29 -0.66
C TYR A 17 -4.21 10.29 -1.43
N TRP A 18 -3.78 10.70 -2.64
CA TRP A 18 -4.47 11.78 -3.34
C TRP A 18 -5.69 11.26 -4.11
N LEU A 19 -5.55 10.13 -4.81
CA LEU A 19 -6.60 9.59 -5.67
C LEU A 19 -7.36 8.42 -5.04
N GLN A 20 -6.85 7.84 -3.95
CA GLN A 20 -7.55 6.80 -3.21
C GLN A 20 -8.73 7.40 -2.43
N THR A 21 -9.94 7.03 -2.84
CA THR A 21 -11.16 7.45 -2.11
C THR A 21 -11.37 6.63 -0.84
N LYS A 22 -12.16 7.17 0.11
CA LYS A 22 -12.59 6.44 1.31
C LYS A 22 -13.26 5.09 0.98
N ASN A 23 -14.02 5.01 -0.12
CA ASN A 23 -14.65 3.77 -0.56
C ASN A 23 -13.59 2.73 -0.95
N MET A 24 -12.53 3.15 -1.65
CA MET A 24 -11.41 2.28 -1.99
C MET A 24 -10.72 1.74 -0.75
N ALA A 25 -10.30 2.64 0.14
CA ALA A 25 -9.59 2.30 1.38
C ALA A 25 -10.37 1.31 2.26
N LEU A 26 -11.69 1.51 2.43
CA LEU A 26 -12.50 0.68 3.32
C LEU A 26 -12.92 -0.67 2.71
N ASN A 27 -12.89 -0.82 1.38
CA ASN A 27 -13.45 -2.02 0.73
C ASN A 27 -12.40 -2.88 0.00
N LYS A 28 -11.18 -2.38 -0.28
CA LYS A 28 -10.14 -3.12 -1.03
C LYS A 28 -9.76 -4.47 -0.39
N SER A 29 -9.79 -4.58 0.94
CA SER A 29 -9.49 -5.82 1.67
C SER A 29 -10.72 -6.71 1.97
N LYS A 30 -11.95 -6.26 1.67
CA LYS A 30 -13.17 -7.01 2.02
C LYS A 30 -13.41 -8.23 1.13
N LYS A 31 -13.92 -9.32 1.70
CA LYS A 31 -14.29 -10.52 0.92
C LYS A 31 -15.40 -10.22 -0.10
N GLY A 32 -15.46 -11.04 -1.16
CA GLY A 32 -16.49 -10.96 -2.20
C GLY A 32 -16.13 -10.06 -3.38
N VAL A 33 -17.02 -10.05 -4.37
CA VAL A 33 -16.83 -9.39 -5.68
C VAL A 33 -16.57 -7.89 -5.52
N ARG A 34 -17.30 -7.21 -4.64
CA ARG A 34 -17.13 -5.76 -4.41
C ARG A 34 -15.69 -5.41 -3.98
N GLY A 35 -15.12 -6.19 -3.07
CA GLY A 35 -13.75 -5.94 -2.62
C GLY A 35 -12.71 -6.25 -3.69
N ILE A 36 -12.92 -7.30 -4.48
CA ILE A 36 -12.07 -7.62 -5.65
C ILE A 36 -12.08 -6.45 -6.64
N LEU A 37 -13.26 -5.98 -7.03
CA LEU A 37 -13.41 -4.87 -7.98
C LEU A 37 -12.80 -3.57 -7.44
N THR A 38 -13.00 -3.30 -6.15
CA THR A 38 -12.48 -2.08 -5.53
C THR A 38 -10.95 -2.12 -5.42
N CYS A 39 -10.37 -3.25 -5.05
CA CYS A 39 -8.93 -3.45 -5.00
C CYS A 39 -8.31 -3.37 -6.41
N CYS A 40 -8.98 -3.95 -7.41
CA CYS A 40 -8.57 -3.89 -8.81
C CYS A 40 -8.56 -2.46 -9.32
N LEU A 41 -9.66 -1.71 -9.12
CA LEU A 41 -9.75 -0.30 -9.48
C LEU A 41 -8.65 0.53 -8.82
N HIS A 42 -8.44 0.34 -7.52
CA HIS A 42 -7.38 1.04 -6.80
C HIS A 42 -5.98 0.71 -7.35
N SER A 43 -5.69 -0.57 -7.60
CA SER A 43 -4.41 -1.01 -8.17
C SER A 43 -4.20 -0.48 -9.59
N LEU A 44 -5.26 -0.33 -10.39
CA LEU A 44 -5.20 0.32 -11.70
C LEU A 44 -4.87 1.81 -11.59
N VAL A 45 -5.53 2.53 -10.68
CA VAL A 45 -5.24 3.95 -10.40
C VAL A 45 -3.80 4.13 -9.93
N TYR A 46 -3.35 3.28 -9.00
CA TYR A 46 -1.98 3.26 -8.51
C TYR A 46 -0.98 3.04 -9.65
N THR A 47 -1.18 2.00 -10.46
CA THR A 47 -0.33 1.70 -11.61
C THR A 47 -0.30 2.85 -12.62
N ALA A 48 -1.45 3.47 -12.89
CA ALA A 48 -1.53 4.63 -13.77
C ALA A 48 -0.73 5.83 -13.26
N CYS A 49 -0.72 6.08 -11.93
CA CYS A 49 0.14 7.09 -11.33
C CYS A 49 1.62 6.78 -11.58
N PHE A 50 2.05 5.54 -11.40
CA PHE A 50 3.42 5.13 -11.66
C PHE A 50 3.83 5.33 -13.12
N CYS A 51 3.03 4.88 -14.08
CA CYS A 51 3.33 5.09 -15.50
C CYS A 51 3.39 6.58 -15.86
N ALA A 52 2.51 7.41 -15.28
CA ALA A 52 2.48 8.85 -15.52
C ALA A 52 3.72 9.59 -14.95
N PHE A 53 4.06 9.34 -13.68
CA PHE A 53 5.19 10.02 -13.02
C PHE A 53 6.55 9.50 -13.48
N LEU A 54 6.68 8.20 -13.78
CA LEU A 54 7.90 7.63 -14.37
C LEU A 54 8.02 7.92 -15.88
N ARG A 55 6.97 8.46 -16.51
CA ARG A 55 6.90 8.79 -17.95
C ARG A 55 7.30 7.61 -18.84
N THR A 56 6.91 6.40 -18.45
CA THR A 56 7.25 5.18 -19.16
C THR A 56 5.99 4.47 -19.64
N PRO A 57 5.90 4.14 -20.95
CA PRO A 57 4.81 3.35 -21.49
C PRO A 57 5.08 1.84 -21.42
N ASP A 58 6.10 1.38 -20.68
CA ASP A 58 6.45 -0.05 -20.61
C ASP A 58 5.31 -0.88 -20.00
N PRO A 59 4.63 -1.73 -20.79
CA PRO A 59 3.52 -2.54 -20.31
C PRO A 59 3.99 -3.60 -19.30
N TRP A 60 5.24 -4.06 -19.36
CA TRP A 60 5.75 -5.06 -18.42
C TRP A 60 5.93 -4.47 -17.04
N LEU A 61 6.51 -3.27 -16.95
CA LEU A 61 6.58 -2.53 -15.70
C LEU A 61 5.18 -2.29 -15.11
N ALA A 62 4.22 -1.85 -15.94
CA ALA A 62 2.84 -1.62 -15.50
C ALA A 62 2.19 -2.89 -14.92
N VAL A 63 2.35 -4.03 -15.61
CA VAL A 63 1.83 -5.33 -15.14
C VAL A 63 2.44 -5.71 -13.80
N LEU A 64 3.74 -5.50 -13.61
CA LEU A 64 4.42 -5.89 -12.37
C LEU A 64 4.08 -4.98 -11.20
N ILE A 65 3.91 -3.68 -11.43
CA ILE A 65 3.41 -2.74 -10.42
C ILE A 65 1.99 -3.16 -10.01
N PHE A 66 1.12 -3.46 -10.98
CA PHE A 66 -0.23 -3.91 -10.68
C PHE A 66 -0.24 -5.22 -9.88
N LEU A 67 0.49 -6.24 -10.34
CA LEU A 67 0.51 -7.57 -9.74
C LEU A 67 1.22 -7.63 -8.37
N SER A 68 2.11 -6.68 -8.07
CA SER A 68 2.77 -6.58 -6.76
C SER A 68 1.95 -5.76 -5.76
N HIS A 69 1.29 -4.69 -6.22
CA HIS A 69 0.44 -3.83 -5.37
C HIS A 69 -0.85 -4.53 -4.95
N TYR A 70 -1.56 -5.13 -5.91
CA TYR A 70 -2.84 -5.80 -5.67
C TYR A 70 -2.82 -6.79 -4.49
N PRO A 71 -1.85 -7.73 -4.36
CA PRO A 71 -1.84 -8.68 -3.26
C PRO A 71 -1.51 -8.06 -1.90
N LEU A 72 -0.64 -7.03 -1.84
CA LEU A 72 -0.33 -6.31 -0.59
C LEU A 72 -1.61 -5.78 0.05
N ASP A 73 -2.40 -5.08 -0.75
CA ASP A 73 -3.65 -4.46 -0.34
C ASP A 73 -4.78 -5.46 -0.12
N ARG A 74 -4.94 -6.41 -1.05
CA ARG A 74 -6.05 -7.35 -1.02
C ARG A 74 -6.07 -8.18 0.26
N TRP A 75 -4.87 -8.50 0.74
CA TRP A 75 -4.67 -9.39 1.87
C TRP A 75 -4.18 -8.69 3.12
N SER A 76 -4.13 -7.36 3.12
CA SER A 76 -3.65 -6.52 4.23
C SER A 76 -2.33 -7.05 4.78
N LEU A 77 -1.34 -7.23 3.90
CA LEU A 77 -0.09 -7.90 4.26
C LEU A 77 0.67 -7.16 5.38
N ALA A 78 0.58 -5.84 5.45
CA ALA A 78 1.14 -5.04 6.55
C ALA A 78 0.53 -5.41 7.92
N GLU A 79 -0.80 -5.58 8.00
CA GLU A 79 -1.47 -6.01 9.24
C GLU A 79 -1.04 -7.42 9.65
N LYS A 80 -0.98 -8.34 8.68
CA LYS A 80 -0.54 -9.72 8.92
C LYS A 80 0.91 -9.78 9.37
N TRP A 81 1.78 -8.95 8.79
CA TRP A 81 3.18 -8.85 9.18
C TRP A 81 3.31 -8.34 10.61
N LEU A 82 2.63 -7.25 10.96
CA LEU A 82 2.63 -6.72 12.33
C LEU A 82 2.12 -7.75 13.33
N LYS A 83 1.11 -8.53 12.98
CA LYS A 83 0.63 -9.65 13.81
C LYS A 83 1.68 -10.75 13.94
N LEU A 84 2.38 -11.10 12.87
CA LEU A 84 3.40 -12.16 12.86
C LEU A 84 4.58 -11.84 13.79
N ILE A 85 5.05 -10.59 13.78
CA ILE A 85 6.20 -10.15 14.58
C ILE A 85 5.80 -9.74 16.02
N ASN A 86 4.54 -9.94 16.43
CA ASN A 86 3.98 -9.40 17.68
C ASN A 86 4.18 -7.88 17.82
N GLY A 87 4.10 -7.15 16.70
CA GLY A 87 4.18 -5.69 16.64
C GLY A 87 2.86 -5.01 17.02
N ARG A 88 2.89 -3.67 17.04
CA ARG A 88 1.70 -2.84 17.29
C ARG A 88 0.70 -3.04 16.16
N ASN A 89 -0.46 -3.61 16.47
CA ASN A 89 -1.54 -3.83 15.51
C ASN A 89 -2.80 -3.07 15.94
N VAL A 90 -3.48 -2.46 14.96
CA VAL A 90 -4.60 -1.54 15.21
C VAL A 90 -5.75 -2.24 15.91
N MET A 91 -6.11 -3.45 15.48
CA MET A 91 -7.24 -4.18 16.05
C MET A 91 -7.00 -4.59 17.51
N GLY A 92 -5.79 -5.03 17.84
CA GLY A 92 -5.40 -5.38 19.20
C GLY A 92 -5.41 -4.17 20.13
N ALA A 93 -4.85 -3.04 19.68
CA ALA A 93 -4.90 -1.79 20.42
C ALA A 93 -6.35 -1.29 20.62
N PHE A 94 -7.21 -1.41 19.59
CA PHE A 94 -8.62 -1.02 19.68
C PHE A 94 -9.40 -1.84 20.71
N LEU A 95 -9.12 -3.15 20.79
CA LEU A 95 -9.77 -4.09 21.71
C LEU A 95 -9.15 -4.10 23.12
N SER A 96 -7.99 -3.48 23.32
CA SER A 96 -7.34 -3.40 24.64
C SER A 96 -8.22 -2.65 25.65
N ARG A 97 -8.10 -3.02 26.93
CA ARG A 97 -8.73 -2.34 28.08
C ARG A 97 -7.71 -1.59 28.94
N ASP A 98 -6.50 -1.39 28.43
CA ASP A 98 -5.43 -0.72 29.16
C ASP A 98 -5.70 0.77 29.39
N LYS A 99 -5.12 1.30 30.47
CA LYS A 99 -5.23 2.72 30.86
C LYS A 99 -4.84 3.69 29.74
N TYR A 100 -3.90 3.31 28.88
CA TYR A 100 -3.38 4.16 27.79
C TYR A 100 -3.82 3.70 26.39
N ARG A 101 -4.98 3.04 26.30
CA ARG A 101 -5.53 2.51 25.04
C ARG A 101 -5.54 3.51 23.89
N GLU A 102 -5.96 4.75 24.14
CA GLU A 102 -6.05 5.79 23.10
C GLU A 102 -4.67 6.12 22.50
N ILE A 103 -3.66 6.24 23.37
CA ILE A 103 -2.28 6.49 22.96
C ILE A 103 -1.77 5.29 22.15
N ASP A 104 -1.99 4.07 22.63
CA ASP A 104 -1.56 2.85 21.94
C ASP A 104 -2.23 2.69 20.56
N LEU A 105 -3.52 3.01 20.47
CA LEU A 105 -4.26 3.00 19.20
C LEU A 105 -3.70 4.02 18.22
N SER A 106 -3.44 5.27 18.66
CA SER A 106 -2.83 6.30 17.81
C SER A 106 -1.47 5.87 17.28
N PHE A 107 -0.59 5.34 18.13
CA PHE A 107 0.71 4.82 17.69
C PHE A 107 0.57 3.61 16.78
N SER A 108 -0.39 2.72 17.03
CA SER A 108 -0.66 1.56 16.17
C SER A 108 -1.10 1.97 14.77
N CYS A 109 -1.92 3.03 14.63
CA CYS A 109 -2.30 3.59 13.34
C CYS A 109 -1.09 4.13 12.56
N ILE A 110 -0.18 4.83 13.24
CA ILE A 110 1.05 5.36 12.62
C ILE A 110 1.97 4.22 12.19
N VAL A 111 2.22 3.25 13.08
CA VAL A 111 3.06 2.09 12.77
C VAL A 111 2.49 1.28 11.60
N TYR A 112 1.17 1.07 11.58
CA TYR A 112 0.50 0.44 10.45
C TYR A 112 0.73 1.21 9.14
N ALA A 113 0.46 2.51 9.13
CA ALA A 113 0.65 3.32 7.93
C ALA A 113 2.11 3.30 7.45
N VAL A 114 3.08 3.47 8.34
CA VAL A 114 4.51 3.42 7.97
C VAL A 114 4.90 2.04 7.44
N THR A 115 4.44 0.97 8.08
CA THR A 115 4.71 -0.41 7.64
C THR A 115 4.14 -0.65 6.25
N ASP A 116 2.88 -0.28 6.04
CA ASP A 116 2.18 -0.44 4.77
C ASP A 116 2.89 0.31 3.63
N ASN A 117 3.18 1.60 3.80
CA ASN A 117 3.91 2.37 2.78
C ASN A 117 5.31 1.81 2.53
N SER A 118 6.03 1.39 3.58
CA SER A 118 7.38 0.84 3.43
C SER A 118 7.39 -0.45 2.61
N MET A 119 6.37 -1.31 2.78
CA MET A 119 6.23 -2.53 1.99
C MET A 119 5.97 -2.21 0.52
N HIS A 120 5.08 -1.26 0.23
CA HIS A 120 4.78 -0.82 -1.14
C HIS A 120 6.03 -0.23 -1.81
N LEU A 121 6.70 0.72 -1.17
CA LEU A 121 7.91 1.35 -1.70
C LEU A 121 9.05 0.35 -1.88
N PHE A 122 9.19 -0.62 -0.98
CA PHE A 122 10.19 -1.68 -1.10
C PHE A 122 9.94 -2.58 -2.33
N LEU A 123 8.69 -2.98 -2.58
CA LEU A 123 8.36 -3.76 -3.79
C LEU A 123 8.63 -2.98 -5.06
N ILE A 124 8.24 -1.70 -5.10
CA ILE A 124 8.50 -0.84 -6.25
C ILE A 124 10.01 -0.67 -6.49
N TRP A 125 10.78 -0.48 -5.41
CA TRP A 125 12.23 -0.41 -5.51
C TRP A 125 12.82 -1.70 -6.10
N LEU A 126 12.37 -2.88 -5.66
CA LEU A 126 12.79 -4.16 -6.25
C LEU A 126 12.45 -4.24 -7.74
N ILE A 127 11.22 -3.88 -8.13
CA ILE A 127 10.79 -3.92 -9.53
C ILE A 127 11.69 -3.03 -10.39
N ILE A 128 11.87 -1.77 -10.00
CA ILE A 128 12.70 -0.81 -10.75
C ILE A 128 14.15 -1.31 -10.80
N LYS A 129 14.68 -1.82 -9.69
CA LYS A 129 16.07 -2.28 -9.60
C LYS A 129 16.39 -3.44 -10.55
N PHE A 130 15.43 -4.34 -10.81
CA PHE A 130 15.66 -5.55 -11.59
C PHE A 130 15.10 -5.50 -13.02
N ILE A 131 14.31 -4.48 -13.38
CA ILE A 131 13.59 -4.44 -14.67
C ILE A 131 13.84 -3.16 -15.45
N SER A 132 14.17 -2.05 -14.79
CA SER A 132 14.58 -0.86 -15.50
C SER A 132 16.00 -1.04 -16.04
N PHE A 133 16.11 -1.20 -17.36
CA PHE A 133 17.34 -1.23 -18.15
C PHE A 133 18.07 0.13 -18.10
#